data_AF-A0A9E3K5Q3-F1
#
_entry.id   AF-A0A9E3K5Q3-F1
#
_cell.length_a   1.000
_cell.length_b   1.000
_cell.length_c   1.000
_cell.angle_alpha   90.00
_cell.angle_beta   90.00
_cell.angle_gamma   90.00
#
_symmetry.space_group_name_H-M   'P 1'
#
loop_
_entity.id
_entity.type
_entity.pdbx_description
1 polymer ?
#
loop_
_entity_poly.entity_id
_entity_poly.type
_entity_poly.pdbx_seq_one_letter_code
_entity_poly.pdbx_strand_id
1 'polypeptide(L)'
;MPIGEFGGAPPLVAEGSPALTTPMYWMYEMAHASLNPARAVTDATKILFQNPLNPWSHTELGKSIAAGCELFERTTRRYGKPEWGIHDTEVAGVRTPVEISVVWEKPFCRLLYFDRKLTRPLRAPQPRLLIVAPMSGHYATLLR
;
A
#
# COMPACT_ATOMS: atom_id res chain seq x y z
N MET A 1 -12.76 -6.69 -7.13
CA MET A 1 -11.72 -6.22 -6.18
C MET A 1 -10.97 -5.11 -6.89
N PRO A 2 -10.84 -3.89 -6.31
CA PRO A 2 -9.92 -2.90 -6.85
C PRO A 2 -8.51 -3.51 -6.84
N ILE A 3 -7.79 -3.37 -7.95
CA ILE A 3 -6.45 -3.95 -8.08
C ILE A 3 -5.55 -3.38 -6.97
N GLY A 4 -5.00 -4.26 -6.14
CA GLY A 4 -4.09 -3.89 -5.05
C GLY A 4 -4.64 -4.04 -3.62
N GLU A 5 -5.94 -4.25 -3.41
CA GLU A 5 -6.44 -4.62 -2.08
C GLU A 5 -6.14 -6.09 -1.82
N PHE A 6 -5.32 -6.32 -0.81
CA PHE A 6 -4.42 -7.44 -0.75
C PHE A 6 -4.48 -7.97 0.69
N GLY A 7 -5.14 -9.10 0.90
CA GLY A 7 -5.36 -9.71 2.23
C GLY A 7 -6.82 -9.83 2.70
N GLY A 8 -7.79 -9.36 1.91
CA GLY A 8 -9.23 -9.62 2.14
C GLY A 8 -9.71 -10.89 1.44
N ALA A 9 -10.84 -11.44 1.88
CA ALA A 9 -11.50 -12.52 1.15
C ALA A 9 -11.84 -12.06 -0.28
N PRO A 10 -11.65 -12.91 -1.31
CA PRO A 10 -12.01 -12.54 -2.67
C PRO A 10 -13.49 -12.15 -2.73
N PRO A 11 -13.84 -11.00 -3.32
CA PRO A 11 -15.24 -10.66 -3.52
C PRO A 11 -15.89 -11.72 -4.39
N LEU A 12 -17.15 -12.05 -4.08
CA LEU A 12 -17.97 -12.92 -4.91
C LEU A 12 -18.04 -12.34 -6.33
N VAL A 13 -18.02 -13.24 -7.30
CA VAL A 13 -17.98 -12.95 -8.75
C VAL A 13 -19.00 -11.86 -9.09
N ALA A 14 -18.53 -10.71 -9.59
CA ALA A 14 -19.42 -9.68 -10.11
C ALA A 14 -20.10 -10.19 -11.40
N GLU A 15 -21.40 -9.94 -11.56
CA GLU A 15 -22.16 -10.29 -12.75
C GLU A 15 -21.40 -9.86 -14.02
N GLY A 16 -21.09 -10.82 -14.89
CA GLY A 16 -20.34 -10.60 -16.15
C GLY A 16 -18.85 -10.94 -16.12
N SER A 17 -18.30 -11.45 -15.00
CA SER A 17 -16.89 -11.90 -14.97
C SER A 17 -16.70 -13.27 -15.65
N PRO A 18 -15.59 -13.50 -16.38
CA PRO A 18 -15.29 -14.79 -17.00
C PRO A 18 -15.26 -15.94 -15.97
N ALA A 19 -15.78 -17.11 -16.34
CA ALA A 19 -15.89 -18.27 -15.43
C ALA A 19 -14.54 -18.73 -14.83
N LEU A 20 -13.41 -18.41 -15.48
CA LEU A 20 -12.06 -18.79 -15.06
C LEU A 20 -11.39 -17.81 -14.09
N THR A 21 -11.97 -16.63 -13.85
CA THR A 21 -11.32 -15.59 -13.04
C THR A 21 -11.10 -16.04 -11.59
N THR A 22 -12.08 -16.72 -10.97
CA THR A 22 -12.00 -17.17 -9.57
C THR A 22 -10.97 -18.28 -9.36
N PRO A 23 -10.96 -19.38 -10.15
CA PRO A 23 -9.92 -20.41 -10.04
C PRO A 23 -8.50 -19.87 -10.29
N MET A 24 -8.34 -18.98 -11.29
CA MET A 24 -7.04 -18.36 -11.58
C MET A 24 -6.54 -17.48 -10.43
N TYR A 25 -7.44 -16.73 -9.80
CA TYR A 25 -7.10 -15.92 -8.64
C TYR A 25 -6.67 -16.77 -7.44
N TRP A 26 -7.36 -17.87 -7.16
CA TRP A 26 -6.97 -18.79 -6.08
C TRP A 26 -5.62 -19.45 -6.34
N MET A 27 -5.33 -19.86 -7.58
CA MET A 27 -4.03 -20.40 -7.94
C MET A 27 -2.91 -19.36 -7.75
N TYR A 28 -3.17 -18.11 -8.13
CA TYR A 28 -2.26 -16.99 -7.91
C TYR A 28 -2.01 -16.72 -6.42
N GLU A 29 -3.06 -16.62 -5.59
CA GLU A 29 -2.92 -16.42 -4.14
C GLU A 29 -2.21 -17.61 -3.47
N MET A 30 -2.47 -18.84 -3.91
CA MET A 30 -1.80 -20.04 -3.40
C MET A 30 -0.30 -20.06 -3.73
N ALA A 31 0.07 -19.68 -4.96
CA ALA A 31 1.47 -19.53 -5.36
C ALA A 31 2.18 -18.44 -4.54
N HIS A 32 1.48 -17.37 -4.17
CA HIS A 32 2.04 -16.35 -3.29
C HIS A 32 2.14 -16.78 -1.83
N ALA A 33 1.18 -17.55 -1.33
CA ALA A 33 1.16 -18.07 0.02
C ALA A 33 2.27 -19.12 0.24
N SER A 34 2.58 -19.93 -0.79
CA SER A 34 3.67 -20.93 -0.71
C SER A 34 5.06 -20.31 -0.54
N LEU A 35 5.23 -19.02 -0.88
CA LEU A 35 6.47 -18.27 -0.66
C LEU A 35 6.63 -17.77 0.77
N ASN A 36 5.60 -17.82 1.62
CA ASN A 36 5.67 -17.31 3.00
C ASN A 36 6.79 -17.95 3.84
N PRO A 37 7.01 -19.29 3.83
CA PRO A 37 8.10 -19.89 4.58
C PRO A 37 9.48 -19.42 4.11
N ALA A 38 9.67 -19.26 2.80
CA ALA A 38 10.91 -18.75 2.24
C ALA A 38 11.18 -17.31 2.70
N ARG A 39 10.14 -16.46 2.76
CA ARG A 39 10.26 -15.09 3.30
C ARG A 39 10.69 -15.08 4.77
N ALA A 40 10.12 -15.96 5.60
CA ALA A 40 10.51 -16.07 7.00
C ALA A 40 11.99 -16.46 7.17
N VAL A 41 12.48 -17.39 6.34
CA VAL A 41 13.90 -17.76 6.31
C VAL A 41 14.78 -16.59 5.85
N THR A 42 14.36 -15.83 4.83
CA THR A 42 15.11 -14.66 4.39
C THR A 42 15.16 -13.55 5.43
N ASP A 43 14.07 -13.32 6.18
CA ASP A 43 14.04 -12.33 7.26
C ASP A 43 15.00 -12.73 8.40
N ALA A 44 14.98 -14.00 8.80
CA ALA A 44 15.92 -14.52 9.81
C ALA A 44 17.38 -14.41 9.35
N THR A 45 17.64 -14.76 8.08
CA THR A 45 18.98 -14.66 7.47
C THR A 45 19.45 -13.21 7.41
N LYS A 46 18.57 -12.29 7.02
CA LYS A 46 18.85 -10.84 6.97
C LYS A 46 19.22 -10.31 8.36
N ILE A 47 18.47 -10.67 9.41
CA ILE A 47 18.79 -10.29 10.80
C ILE A 47 20.17 -10.82 11.20
N LEU A 48 20.49 -12.07 10.88
CA LEU A 48 21.77 -12.69 11.23
C LEU A 48 22.95 -12.01 10.54
N PHE A 49 22.83 -11.72 9.25
CA PHE A 49 23.91 -11.13 8.44
C PHE A 49 23.99 -9.60 8.50
N GLN A 50 22.97 -8.93 9.05
CA GLN A 50 23.00 -7.49 9.36
C GLN A 50 23.43 -7.19 10.81
N ASN A 51 23.49 -8.20 11.68
CA ASN A 51 23.93 -8.03 13.06
C ASN A 51 25.43 -7.66 13.11
N PRO A 52 25.81 -6.50 13.69
CA PRO A 52 27.22 -6.09 13.82
C PRO A 52 28.07 -7.06 14.66
N LEU A 53 27.44 -7.86 15.51
CA LEU A 53 28.12 -8.87 16.33
C LEU A 53 28.47 -10.15 15.53
N ASN A 54 27.95 -10.31 14.32
CA ASN A 54 28.30 -11.41 13.43
C ASN A 54 29.56 -11.03 12.61
N PRO A 55 30.71 -11.69 12.78
CA PRO A 55 31.93 -11.38 12.04
C PRO A 55 31.77 -11.51 10.52
N TRP A 56 30.82 -12.32 10.05
CA TRP A 56 30.58 -12.51 8.62
C TRP A 56 29.83 -11.34 7.98
N SER A 57 29.16 -10.49 8.76
CA SER A 57 28.44 -9.30 8.27
C SER A 57 29.37 -8.29 7.59
N HIS A 58 30.63 -8.24 7.98
CA HIS A 58 31.63 -7.33 7.43
C HIS A 58 32.31 -7.86 6.16
N THR A 59 32.12 -9.14 5.82
CA THR A 59 32.71 -9.76 4.63
C THR A 59 31.88 -9.46 3.38
N GLU A 60 32.52 -9.40 2.22
CA GLU A 60 31.83 -9.18 0.94
C GLU A 60 30.82 -10.30 0.62
N LEU A 61 31.10 -11.53 1.05
CA LEU A 61 30.20 -12.66 0.92
C LEU A 61 28.94 -12.49 1.81
N GLY A 62 29.12 -12.10 3.08
CA GLY A 62 28.00 -11.84 3.98
C GLY A 62 27.10 -10.68 3.53
N LYS A 63 27.72 -9.60 3.03
CA LYS A 63 26.98 -8.47 2.44
C LYS A 63 26.18 -8.90 1.20
N SER A 64 26.77 -9.73 0.34
CA SER A 64 26.12 -10.25 -0.86
C SER A 64 24.92 -11.15 -0.53
N ILE A 65 25.04 -12.01 0.50
CA ILE A 65 23.93 -12.83 1.01
C ILE A 65 22.82 -11.93 1.57
N ALA A 66 23.16 -10.95 2.40
CA ALA A 66 22.19 -10.01 2.96
C ALA A 66 21.43 -9.24 1.87
N ALA A 67 22.15 -8.75 0.85
CA ALA A 67 21.56 -8.06 -0.30
C ALA A 67 20.66 -8.98 -1.12
N GLY A 68 21.05 -10.24 -1.33
CA GLY A 68 20.22 -11.25 -1.99
C GLY A 68 18.93 -11.55 -1.25
N CYS A 69 18.99 -11.67 0.08
CA CYS A 69 17.81 -11.82 0.93
C CYS A 69 16.91 -10.57 0.88
N GLU A 70 17.48 -9.37 0.89
CA GLU A 70 16.71 -8.13 0.76
C GLU A 70 16.02 -8.01 -0.60
N LEU A 71 16.70 -8.37 -1.69
CA LEU A 71 16.10 -8.40 -3.02
C LEU A 71 14.94 -9.39 -3.07
N PHE A 72 15.14 -10.62 -2.55
CA PHE A 72 14.09 -11.63 -2.50
C PHE A 72 12.87 -11.16 -1.68
N GLU A 73 13.09 -10.53 -0.52
CA GLU A 73 12.03 -9.92 0.28
C GLU A 73 11.27 -8.88 -0.53
N ARG A 74 11.96 -7.88 -1.11
CA ARG A 74 11.32 -6.79 -1.86
C ARG A 74 10.56 -7.27 -3.09
N THR A 75 11.07 -8.26 -3.81
CA THR A 75 10.43 -8.81 -5.01
C THR A 75 9.20 -9.65 -4.68
N THR A 76 9.22 -10.37 -3.57
CA THR A 76 8.11 -11.25 -3.20
C THR A 76 7.07 -10.55 -2.33
N ARG A 77 7.41 -9.48 -1.61
CA ARG A 77 6.51 -8.79 -0.69
C ARG A 77 5.36 -8.09 -1.41
N ARG A 78 4.18 -8.17 -0.79
CA ARG A 78 2.98 -7.45 -1.25
C ARG A 78 2.90 -6.11 -0.52
N TYR A 79 2.87 -5.03 -1.28
CA TYR A 79 2.64 -3.69 -0.74
C TYR A 79 1.16 -3.36 -0.86
N GLY A 80 0.50 -3.20 0.28
CA GLY A 80 -0.87 -2.71 0.34
C GLY A 80 -0.96 -1.23 -0.01
N LYS A 81 -2.19 -0.75 -0.16
CA LYS A 81 -2.45 0.69 -0.27
C LYS A 81 -1.92 1.39 0.99
N PRO A 82 -1.04 2.39 0.85
CA PRO A 82 -0.66 3.19 2.01
C PRO A 82 -1.82 4.06 2.47
N GLU A 83 -1.92 4.26 3.79
CA GLU A 83 -2.84 5.22 4.37
C GLU A 83 -2.39 6.66 4.09
N TRP A 84 -3.35 7.58 4.04
CA TRP A 84 -3.07 9.01 3.84
C TRP A 84 -2.49 9.66 5.10
N GLY A 85 -2.86 9.18 6.30
CA GLY A 85 -2.41 9.77 7.57
C GLY A 85 -2.92 11.19 7.83
N ILE A 86 -3.88 11.68 7.04
CA ILE A 86 -4.49 13.01 7.20
C ILE A 86 -5.80 12.85 7.97
N HIS A 87 -5.76 13.05 9.28
CA HIS A 87 -6.92 12.95 10.17
C HIS A 87 -7.53 14.32 10.50
N ASP A 88 -6.71 15.36 10.49
CA ASP A 88 -7.09 16.71 10.85
C ASP A 88 -6.18 17.74 10.18
N THR A 89 -6.66 18.98 10.14
CA THR A 89 -5.91 20.13 9.62
C THR A 89 -6.31 21.38 10.38
N GLU A 90 -5.50 22.42 10.28
CA GLU A 90 -5.81 23.71 10.88
C GLU A 90 -6.52 24.61 9.86
N VAL A 91 -7.70 25.12 10.22
CA VAL A 91 -8.43 26.10 9.42
C VAL A 91 -8.64 27.34 10.28
N ALA A 92 -7.92 28.42 9.95
CA ALA A 92 -8.00 29.71 10.66
C ALA A 92 -7.80 29.59 12.19
N GLY A 93 -6.77 28.87 12.65
CA GLY A 93 -6.50 28.68 14.08
C GLY A 93 -7.27 27.54 14.73
N VAL A 94 -8.08 26.80 13.98
CA VAL A 94 -9.01 25.79 14.51
C VAL A 94 -8.67 24.42 13.97
N ARG A 95 -8.40 23.49 14.89
CA ARG A 95 -8.24 22.07 14.58
C ARG A 95 -9.55 21.51 14.02
N THR A 96 -9.51 21.06 12.76
CA THR A 96 -10.67 20.63 12.00
C THR A 96 -10.44 19.20 11.49
N PRO A 97 -11.31 18.23 11.81
CA PRO A 97 -11.16 16.88 11.33
C PRO A 97 -11.35 16.80 9.82
N VAL A 98 -10.61 15.90 9.18
CA VAL A 98 -10.67 15.61 7.74
C VAL A 98 -11.23 14.22 7.54
N GLU A 99 -12.31 14.11 6.78
CA GLU A 99 -12.88 12.83 6.35
C GLU A 99 -12.55 12.60 4.87
N ILE A 100 -12.03 11.42 4.55
CA ILE A 100 -11.67 11.06 3.18
C ILE A 100 -12.78 10.16 2.62
N SER A 101 -13.44 10.60 1.56
CA SER A 101 -14.46 9.81 0.87
C SER A 101 -14.12 9.61 -0.61
N VAL A 102 -14.53 8.48 -1.18
CA VAL A 102 -14.42 8.22 -2.62
C VAL A 102 -15.68 8.80 -3.27
N VAL A 103 -15.52 9.83 -4.08
CA VAL A 103 -16.65 10.49 -4.78
C VAL A 103 -16.84 9.94 -6.19
N TRP A 104 -15.81 9.32 -6.76
CA TRP A 104 -15.90 8.66 -8.05
C TRP A 104 -14.85 7.56 -8.18
N GLU A 105 -15.21 6.46 -8.85
CA GLU A 105 -14.35 5.30 -9.03
C GLU A 105 -14.43 4.75 -10.46
N LYS A 106 -13.26 4.45 -10.99
CA LYS A 106 -13.01 3.73 -12.25
C LYS A 106 -11.94 2.66 -11.99
N PRO A 107 -11.79 1.66 -12.89
CA PRO A 107 -10.83 0.57 -12.70
C PRO A 107 -9.39 1.01 -12.41
N PHE A 108 -8.96 2.17 -12.93
CA PHE A 108 -7.59 2.69 -12.79
C PHE A 108 -7.51 4.05 -12.10
N CYS A 109 -8.61 4.56 -11.54
CA CYS A 109 -8.62 5.89 -10.93
C CYS A 109 -9.71 6.01 -9.88
N ARG A 110 -9.37 6.59 -8.73
CA ARG A 110 -10.33 6.99 -7.70
C ARG A 110 -10.19 8.49 -7.47
N LEU A 111 -11.31 9.21 -7.53
CA LEU A 111 -11.38 10.59 -7.10
C LEU A 111 -11.71 10.62 -5.61
N LEU A 112 -10.77 11.13 -4.82
CA LEU A 112 -10.92 11.27 -3.37
C LEU A 112 -11.29 12.71 -3.04
N TYR A 113 -12.24 12.86 -2.12
CA TYR A 113 -12.60 14.15 -1.55
C TYR A 113 -12.17 14.18 -0.08
N PHE A 114 -11.33 15.16 0.24
CA PHE A 114 -10.86 15.45 1.59
C PHE A 114 -11.79 16.50 2.19
N ASP A 115 -12.80 16.03 2.89
CA ASP A 115 -13.84 16.88 3.48
C ASP A 115 -13.40 17.39 4.85
N ARG A 116 -13.27 18.71 4.97
CA ARG A 116 -12.97 19.36 6.25
C ARG A 116 -14.28 19.58 6.97
N LYS A 117 -14.48 18.90 8.10
CA LYS A 117 -15.69 19.01 8.91
C LYS A 117 -15.67 20.29 9.74
N LEU A 118 -15.99 21.39 9.07
CA LEU A 118 -16.06 22.72 9.67
C LEU A 118 -17.21 22.77 10.67
N THR A 119 -16.89 23.05 11.94
CA THR A 119 -17.90 23.25 12.99
C THR A 119 -18.56 24.62 12.93
N ARG A 120 -17.96 25.56 12.19
CA ARG A 120 -18.42 26.95 12.03
C ARG A 120 -18.29 27.35 10.56
N PRO A 121 -19.23 28.16 10.04
CA PRO A 121 -19.13 28.68 8.69
C PRO A 121 -17.89 29.56 8.53
N LEU A 122 -17.20 29.42 7.41
CA LEU A 122 -16.06 30.26 7.08
C LEU A 122 -16.53 31.67 6.74
N ARG A 123 -15.73 32.68 7.14
CA ARG A 123 -16.01 34.09 6.87
C ARG A 123 -16.00 34.42 5.37
N ALA A 124 -15.26 33.64 4.58
CA ALA A 124 -15.22 33.69 3.12
C ALA A 124 -15.05 32.27 2.55
N PRO A 125 -15.58 31.98 1.35
CA PRO A 125 -15.37 30.71 0.68
C PRO A 125 -13.88 30.53 0.34
N GLN A 126 -13.35 29.34 0.61
CA GLN A 126 -11.99 28.97 0.22
C GLN A 126 -12.00 28.32 -1.17
N PRO A 127 -10.94 28.51 -1.97
CA PRO A 127 -10.85 27.91 -3.30
C PRO A 127 -10.84 26.37 -3.20
N ARG A 128 -11.49 25.70 -4.15
CA ARG A 128 -11.45 24.24 -4.27
C ARG A 128 -10.16 23.86 -5.00
N LEU A 129 -9.38 22.97 -4.41
CA LEU A 129 -8.14 22.45 -5.00
C LEU A 129 -8.40 21.03 -5.54
N LEU A 130 -8.01 20.81 -6.79
CA LEU A 130 -7.94 19.47 -7.39
C LEU A 130 -6.47 19.16 -7.64
N ILE A 131 -5.99 18.06 -7.05
CA ILE A 131 -4.63 17.58 -7.25
C ILE A 131 -4.71 16.28 -8.05
N VAL A 132 -3.93 16.22 -9.14
CA VAL A 132 -3.76 15.01 -9.94
C VAL A 132 -2.34 14.51 -9.73
N ALA A 133 -2.21 13.40 -9.01
CA ALA A 133 -0.93 12.77 -8.74
C ALA A 133 -0.66 11.62 -9.72
N PRO A 134 0.57 11.47 -10.24
CA PRO A 134 0.94 10.29 -11.03
C PRO A 134 0.86 9.04 -10.14
N MET A 135 0.37 7.94 -10.71
CA MET A 135 0.34 6.65 -10.01
C MET A 135 1.70 5.97 -10.10
N SER A 136 2.23 5.53 -8.96
CA SER A 136 3.40 4.65 -8.89
C SER A 136 2.90 3.21 -8.72
N GLY A 137 2.53 2.59 -9.85
CA GLY A 137 1.78 1.34 -9.87
C GLY A 137 0.28 1.59 -9.74
N HIS A 138 -0.36 1.04 -8.69
CA HIS A 138 -1.81 1.12 -8.49
C HIS A 138 -2.26 2.28 -7.59
N TYR A 139 -1.31 2.98 -6.96
CA TYR A 139 -1.59 4.00 -5.97
C TYR A 139 -0.81 5.29 -6.24
N ALA A 140 -1.39 6.42 -5.86
CA ALA A 140 -0.75 7.74 -5.90
C ALA A 140 0.19 7.94 -4.70
N THR A 141 1.25 7.12 -4.57
CA THR A 141 2.07 7.14 -3.34
C THR A 141 2.99 8.33 -3.21
N LEU A 142 3.18 9.10 -4.29
CA LEU A 142 4.00 10.32 -4.30
C LEU A 142 3.29 11.54 -3.71
N LEU A 143 1.97 11.44 -3.47
CA LEU A 143 1.20 12.46 -2.79
C LEU A 143 0.86 11.95 -1.39
N ARG A 144 1.40 12.58 -0.35
CA ARG A 144 1.02 12.39 1.06
C ARG A 144 1.18 13.69 1.82
#